data_AF-E7G908-F1
#
_entry.id   AF-E7G908-F1
#
_cell.length_a   1.000
_cell.length_b   1.000
_cell.length_c   1.000
_cell.angle_alpha   90.00
_cell.angle_beta   90.00
_cell.angle_gamma   90.00
#
_symmetry.space_group_name_H-M   'P 1'
#
loop_
_entity.id
_entity.type
_entity.pdbx_description
1 polymer ?
#
loop_
_entity_poly.entity_id
_entity_poly.type
_entity_poly.pdbx_seq_one_letter_code
_entity_poly.pdbx_strand_id
1 'polypeptide(L)'
;MKKEDVNRIYSIPFSILDDYESLHLTKQEEYDEEDIEKLSFILSLQKLHFAHEDIKIYMQLYLLGDQTKLQRIKILKRKRQQLLDHIHDTQKELDALDCLLYKVNG
;
A
#
# COMPACT_ATOMS: atom_id res chain seq x y z
N MET A 1 4.15 9.59 21.05
CA MET A 1 3.75 10.72 20.16
C MET A 1 2.24 10.67 19.88
N LYS A 2 1.51 11.79 19.93
CA LYS A 2 0.03 11.76 19.78
C LYS A 2 -0.41 11.58 18.33
N LYS A 3 -1.62 11.05 18.12
CA LYS A 3 -2.21 10.75 16.80
C LYS A 3 -2.17 11.95 15.84
N GLU A 4 -2.46 13.15 16.35
CA GLU A 4 -2.43 14.40 15.59
C GLU A 4 -1.00 14.78 15.16
N ASP A 5 -0.02 14.54 16.03
CA ASP A 5 1.39 14.76 15.72
C ASP A 5 1.89 13.76 14.67
N VAL A 6 1.43 12.50 14.72
CA VAL A 6 1.75 11.48 13.70
C VAL A 6 1.25 11.91 12.34
N ASN A 7 -0.01 12.31 12.26
CA ASN A 7 -0.60 12.79 11.02
C ASN A 7 0.15 14.02 10.48
N ARG A 8 0.47 14.99 11.34
CA ARG A 8 1.13 16.24 10.94
C ARG A 8 2.59 16.04 10.50
N ILE A 9 3.37 15.28 11.25
CA ILE A 9 4.82 15.13 11.01
C ILE A 9 5.09 14.15 9.86
N TYR A 10 4.35 13.04 9.83
CA TYR A 10 4.61 11.94 8.89
C TYR A 10 3.60 11.85 7.75
N SER A 11 2.60 12.73 7.73
CA SER A 11 1.52 12.74 6.71
C SER A 11 0.75 11.42 6.62
N ILE A 12 0.65 10.69 7.75
CA ILE A 12 -0.06 9.41 7.82
C ILE A 12 -1.56 9.68 7.99
N PRO A 13 -2.43 9.26 7.06
CA PRO A 13 -3.87 9.53 7.15
C PRO A 13 -4.51 8.96 8.42
N PHE A 14 -5.48 9.67 9.00
CA PHE A 14 -6.20 9.20 10.20
C PHE A 14 -6.86 7.83 9.99
N SER A 15 -7.34 7.53 8.79
CA SER A 15 -7.91 6.21 8.47
C SER A 15 -6.93 5.05 8.64
N ILE A 16 -5.63 5.27 8.36
CA ILE A 16 -4.58 4.28 8.61
C ILE A 16 -4.32 4.12 10.10
N LEU A 17 -4.33 5.23 10.85
CA LEU A 17 -4.15 5.23 12.29
C LEU A 17 -5.32 4.52 12.99
N ASP A 18 -6.55 4.76 12.54
CA ASP A 18 -7.77 4.08 13.02
C ASP A 18 -7.72 2.57 12.76
N ASP A 19 -7.34 2.17 11.54
CA ASP A 19 -7.16 0.75 11.19
C ASP A 19 -6.08 0.10 12.08
N TYR A 20 -4.95 0.77 12.30
CA TYR A 20 -3.86 0.27 13.14
C TYR A 20 -4.28 0.12 14.61
N GLU A 21 -4.93 1.13 15.19
CA GLU A 21 -5.49 1.08 16.55
C GLU A 21 -6.52 -0.05 16.69
N SER A 22 -7.35 -0.29 15.67
CA SER A 22 -8.36 -1.36 15.69
C SER A 22 -7.75 -2.76 15.73
N LEU A 23 -6.56 -2.95 15.15
CA LEU A 23 -5.84 -4.23 15.13
C LEU A 23 -5.15 -4.53 16.46
N HIS A 24 -4.75 -3.49 17.19
CA HIS A 24 -4.09 -3.63 18.49
C HIS A 24 -5.03 -3.87 19.66
N LEU A 25 -6.35 -3.89 19.43
CA LEU A 25 -7.40 -4.13 20.43
C LEU A 25 -7.38 -3.13 21.61
N THR A 26 -6.52 -2.11 21.58
CA THR A 26 -6.37 -1.06 22.59
C THR A 26 -6.16 0.28 21.91
N LYS A 27 -6.85 1.32 22.39
CA LYS A 27 -6.56 2.71 21.97
C LYS A 27 -5.14 3.06 22.39
N GLN A 28 -4.26 3.23 21.40
CA GLN A 28 -2.92 3.73 21.62
C GLN A 28 -3.01 5.22 21.98
N GLU A 29 -2.70 5.57 23.23
CA GLU A 29 -2.66 6.97 23.65
C GLU A 29 -1.44 7.69 23.02
N GLU A 30 -0.36 6.95 22.79
CA GLU A 30 0.87 7.43 22.16
C GLU A 30 1.52 6.37 21.26
N TYR A 31 2.04 6.84 20.13
CA TYR A 31 2.84 6.07 19.16
C TYR A 31 4.33 6.21 19.47
N ASP A 32 5.05 5.10 19.58
CA ASP A 32 6.51 5.09 19.71
C ASP A 32 7.21 5.08 18.34
N GLU A 33 8.54 5.18 18.32
CA GLU A 33 9.31 5.19 17.06
C GLU A 33 9.08 3.91 16.23
N GLU A 34 8.91 2.76 16.88
CA GLU A 34 8.66 1.50 16.19
C GLU A 34 7.30 1.55 15.49
N ASP A 35 6.25 2.02 16.17
CA ASP A 35 4.93 2.22 15.58
C ASP A 35 4.98 3.14 14.35
N ILE A 36 5.77 4.23 14.42
CA ILE A 36 5.93 5.13 13.28
C ILE A 36 6.57 4.40 12.10
N GLU A 37 7.59 3.57 12.32
CA GLU A 37 8.20 2.77 11.25
C GLU A 37 7.18 1.82 10.62
N LYS A 38 6.36 1.14 11.44
CA LYS A 38 5.30 0.23 10.94
C LYS A 38 4.29 1.00 10.09
N LEU A 39 3.82 2.14 10.57
CA LEU A 39 2.83 2.99 9.89
C LEU A 39 3.39 3.63 8.61
N SER A 40 4.67 4.01 8.60
CA SER A 40 5.37 4.52 7.41
C SER A 40 5.49 3.44 6.31
N PHE A 41 5.74 2.19 6.71
CA PHE A 41 5.72 1.07 5.77
C PHE A 41 4.33 0.87 5.16
N ILE A 42 3.29 0.91 5.99
CA ILE A 42 1.88 0.81 5.56
C ILE A 42 1.51 1.93 4.58
N LEU A 43 1.96 3.17 4.82
CA LEU A 43 1.74 4.30 3.91
C LEU A 43 2.31 4.01 2.51
N SER A 44 3.43 3.30 2.44
CA SER A 44 4.04 2.90 1.17
C SER A 44 3.16 1.91 0.39
N LEU A 45 2.38 1.07 1.07
CA LEU A 45 1.39 0.19 0.43
C LEU A 45 0.21 0.99 -0.15
N GLN A 46 -0.25 2.06 0.52
CA GLN A 46 -1.29 2.92 -0.05
C GLN A 46 -0.83 3.64 -1.32
N LYS A 47 0.42 4.11 -1.37
CA LYS A 47 1.01 4.74 -2.56
C LYS A 47 1.06 3.81 -3.77
N LEU A 48 1.09 2.50 -3.51
CA LEU A 48 1.08 1.48 -4.56
C LEU A 48 -0.34 1.05 -4.96
N HIS A 49 -1.37 1.75 -4.49
CA HIS A 49 -2.78 1.46 -4.79
C HIS A 49 -3.17 0.01 -4.48
N PHE A 50 -2.68 -0.55 -3.37
CA PHE A 50 -3.19 -1.83 -2.88
C PHE A 50 -4.68 -1.72 -2.56
N ALA A 51 -5.41 -2.83 -2.73
CA ALA A 51 -6.79 -2.91 -2.23
C ALA A 51 -6.76 -2.73 -0.70
N HIS A 52 -7.76 -2.04 -0.16
CA HIS A 52 -7.85 -1.79 1.28
C HIS A 52 -7.79 -3.09 2.12
N GLU A 53 -8.45 -4.15 1.64
CA GLU A 53 -8.42 -5.48 2.26
C GLU A 53 -7.00 -6.08 2.28
N ASP A 54 -6.25 -5.93 1.19
CA ASP A 54 -4.87 -6.43 1.12
C ASP A 54 -3.94 -5.69 2.09
N ILE A 55 -4.18 -4.39 2.31
CA ILE A 55 -3.46 -3.60 3.30
C ILE A 55 -3.78 -4.11 4.71
N LYS A 56 -5.06 -4.36 5.02
CA LYS A 56 -5.48 -4.91 6.33
C LYS A 56 -4.89 -6.28 6.61
N ILE A 57 -4.97 -7.20 5.64
CA ILE A 57 -4.34 -8.52 5.76
C ILE A 57 -2.83 -8.36 5.95
N TYR A 58 -2.18 -7.48 5.16
CA TYR A 58 -0.75 -7.25 5.31
C TYR A 58 -0.40 -6.73 6.70
N MET A 59 -1.14 -5.76 7.23
CA MET A 59 -0.96 -5.21 8.58
C MET A 59 -1.07 -6.31 9.64
N GLN A 60 -2.14 -7.12 9.63
CA GLN A 60 -2.33 -8.23 10.56
C GLN A 60 -1.15 -9.20 10.54
N LEU A 61 -0.71 -9.57 9.35
CA LEU A 61 0.47 -10.42 9.18
C LEU A 61 1.72 -9.72 9.70
N TYR A 62 1.87 -8.42 9.47
CA TYR A 62 3.01 -7.65 9.94
C TYR A 62 3.13 -7.67 11.47
N LEU A 63 2.01 -7.48 12.17
CA LEU A 63 1.95 -7.52 13.64
C LEU A 63 2.29 -8.90 14.22
N LEU A 64 1.98 -9.97 13.50
CA LEU A 64 2.38 -11.31 13.91
C LEU A 64 3.91 -11.48 13.89
N GLY A 65 4.66 -10.69 13.11
CA GLY A 65 6.12 -10.75 13.10
C GLY A 65 6.68 -11.72 12.06
N ASP A 66 7.84 -12.33 12.30
CA ASP A 66 8.61 -13.01 11.26
C ASP A 66 7.99 -14.31 10.73
N GLN A 67 7.15 -14.99 11.49
CA GLN A 67 6.50 -16.23 11.05
C GLN A 67 5.57 -16.05 9.85
N THR A 68 5.09 -14.83 9.59
CA THR A 68 4.22 -14.50 8.46
C THR A 68 4.96 -13.80 7.32
N LYS A 69 6.30 -13.66 7.40
CA LYS A 69 7.13 -12.98 6.40
C LYS A 69 6.89 -13.51 4.98
N LEU A 70 6.78 -14.84 4.81
CA LEU A 70 6.49 -15.45 3.51
C LEU A 70 5.11 -15.06 2.96
N GLN A 71 4.11 -14.89 3.82
CA GLN A 71 2.76 -14.49 3.43
C GLN A 71 2.74 -13.02 2.99
N ARG A 72 3.45 -12.15 3.72
CA ARG A 72 3.67 -10.75 3.33
C ARG A 72 4.35 -10.64 1.97
N ILE A 73 5.41 -11.43 1.73
CA ILE A 73 6.09 -11.47 0.42
C ILE A 73 5.13 -11.91 -0.70
N LYS A 74 4.25 -12.88 -0.46
CA LYS A 74 3.25 -13.31 -1.46
C LYS A 74 2.30 -12.17 -1.84
N ILE A 75 1.83 -11.39 -0.88
CA ILE A 75 0.96 -10.22 -1.13
C ILE A 75 1.69 -9.19 -2.03
N LEU A 76 2.95 -8.86 -1.69
CA LEU A 76 3.75 -7.93 -2.50
C LEU A 76 4.02 -8.45 -3.92
N LYS A 77 4.33 -9.74 -4.07
CA LYS A 77 4.55 -10.36 -5.39
C LYS A 77 3.29 -10.36 -6.25
N ARG A 78 2.12 -10.60 -5.64
CA ARG A 78 0.83 -10.52 -6.36
C ARG A 78 0.60 -9.11 -6.89
N LYS A 79 0.81 -8.07 -6.07
CA LYS A 79 0.66 -6.68 -6.53
C LYS A 79 1.67 -6.31 -7.62
N ARG A 80 2.92 -6.79 -7.51
CA ARG A 80 3.92 -6.64 -8.57
C ARG A 80 3.42 -7.23 -9.89
N GLN A 81 2.83 -8.43 -9.86
CA GLN A 81 2.31 -9.05 -11.08
C GLN A 81 1.15 -8.24 -11.67
N GLN A 82 0.21 -7.79 -10.83
CA GLN A 82 -0.90 -6.94 -11.29
C GLN A 82 -0.42 -5.64 -11.95
N LEU A 83 0.62 -5.00 -11.41
CA LEU A 83 1.21 -3.81 -12.03
C LEU A 83 1.87 -4.14 -13.38
N LEU A 84 2.54 -5.28 -13.47
CA LEU A 84 3.16 -5.73 -14.72
C LEU A 84 2.10 -6.01 -15.79
N ASP A 85 1.01 -6.68 -15.43
CA ASP A 85 -0.12 -6.96 -16.33
C ASP A 85 -0.73 -5.64 -16.84
N HIS A 86 -0.93 -4.66 -15.95
CA HIS A 86 -1.41 -3.33 -16.33
C HIS A 86 -0.47 -2.62 -17.31
N ILE A 87 0.85 -2.65 -17.07
CA ILE A 87 1.84 -2.09 -18.00
C ILE A 87 1.74 -2.76 -19.38
N HIS A 88 1.58 -4.08 -19.42
CA HIS A 88 1.42 -4.80 -20.68
C HIS A 88 0.15 -4.41 -21.43
N ASP A 89 -0.96 -4.17 -20.73
CA ASP A 89 -2.20 -3.75 -21.38
C ASP A 89 -2.14 -2.29 -21.85
N THR A 90 -1.59 -1.38 -21.02
CA THR A 90 -1.36 0.02 -21.43
C THR A 90 -0.42 0.13 -22.62
N GLN A 91 0.59 -0.74 -22.73
CA GLN A 91 1.45 -0.78 -23.91
C GLN A 91 0.66 -1.13 -25.17
N LYS A 92 -0.25 -2.11 -25.12
CA LYS A 92 -1.10 -2.47 -26.27
C LYS A 92 -2.03 -1.33 -26.68
N GLU A 93 -2.58 -0.61 -25.70
CA GLU A 93 -3.41 0.57 -25.94
C GLU A 93 -2.61 1.67 -26.66
N LEU A 94 -1.38 1.90 -26.22
CA LEU A 94 -0.46 2.85 -26.86
C LEU A 94 -0.12 2.44 -28.29
N ASP A 95 0.23 1.17 -28.51
CA ASP A 95 0.52 0.62 -29.85
C ASP A 95 -0.68 0.80 -30.80
N ALA A 96 -1.91 0.61 -30.31
CA ALA A 96 -3.12 0.82 -31.09
C ALA A 96 -3.33 2.30 -31.44
N LEU A 97 -3.05 3.22 -30.50
CA LEU A 97 -3.12 4.65 -30.72
C LEU A 97 -2.09 5.12 -31.76
N ASP A 98 -0.85 4.62 -31.67
CA ASP A 98 0.21 4.91 -32.64
C ASP A 98 -0.17 4.40 -34.05
N CYS A 99 -0.80 3.23 -34.14
CA CYS A 99 -1.32 2.73 -35.41
C CYS A 99 -2.40 3.65 -36.01
N LEU A 100 -3.30 4.18 -35.17
CA LEU A 100 -4.31 5.14 -35.63
C LEU A 100 -3.69 6.46 -36.06
N LEU A 101 -2.72 6.99 -35.31
CA LEU A 101 -2.00 8.21 -35.68
C LEU A 101 -1.28 8.06 -37.01
N TYR A 102 -0.62 6.93 -37.24
CA TYR A 102 0.04 6.66 -38.52
C TYR A 102 -0.95 6.69 -39.69
N LYS A 103 -2.15 6.11 -39.52
CA LYS A 103 -3.19 6.08 -40.57
C LYS A 103 -3.81 7.45 -40.87
N VAL A 104 -3.81 8.36 -39.90
CA VAL A 104 -4.34 9.72 -40.10
C VAL A 104 -3.29 10.66 -40.68
N ASN A 105 -2.02 10.44 -40.32
CA ASN A 105 -0.89 11.29 -40.75
C ASN A 105 -0.20 10.84 -42.04
N GLY A 106 -0.39 9.58 -42.46
CA GLY A 106 0.11 9.02 -43.71
C GLY A 106 -0.94 9.04 -44.81
#